data_AF-R6KBW0-F1
#
_entry.id   AF-R6KBW0-F1
#
_cell.length_a   1.000
_cell.length_b   1.000
_cell.length_c   1.000
_cell.angle_alpha   90.00
_cell.angle_beta   90.00
_cell.angle_gamma   90.00
#
_symmetry.space_group_name_H-M   'P 1'
#
loop_
_entity.id
_entity.type
_entity.pdbx_description
1 polymer ?
#
loop_
_entity_poly.entity_id
_entity_poly.type
_entity_poly.pdbx_seq_one_letter_code
_entity_poly.pdbx_strand_id
1 'polypeptide(L)'
;MPAAELGVALADDFPLIGCCAVQCNTTCDGSLMGNGIEARSFKIPTFQLAVPIRHRQESVQEYAAEEVLNAIHFIEEQTGEKFDWDAFFKSMERFNAETDEFLEWMEISKTDYPQVMGVTLALYRYGVYQAAGGRNQAFLDMDKKLTRMAMEGYDKKQLAAKEYRHRAMTWGVQAAYYTALPIWLLNCWGVVTIADMLSMVSTEKVNTKDKHQAMLDLAYLYENMIMRNRSNGGYETGVEALWRFCEMFRIDIVIMYVHMGCKSMSGYHGLFEEEARKHGVHLIWVTHNLMCPEDGSRRDMRTEINRYMRTVFREEPLDPTLEDFDDKQNW
;
A
#
# COMPACT_ATOMS: atom_id res chain seq x y z
N MET A 1 9.30 -8.37 5.08
CA MET A 1 9.07 -7.36 6.12
C MET A 1 9.40 -7.96 7.49
N PRO A 2 8.78 -9.07 7.94
CA PRO A 2 8.95 -9.52 9.32
C PRO A 2 10.38 -9.90 9.70
N ALA A 3 11.15 -10.51 8.80
CA ALA A 3 12.51 -10.95 9.14
C ALA A 3 13.52 -9.79 9.23
N ALA A 4 13.36 -8.76 8.39
CA ALA A 4 14.24 -7.59 8.40
C ALA A 4 13.96 -6.71 9.62
N GLU A 5 12.67 -6.43 9.87
CA GLU A 5 12.20 -5.71 11.05
C GLU A 5 12.63 -6.40 12.35
N LEU A 6 12.37 -7.72 12.46
CA LEU A 6 12.82 -8.52 13.59
C LEU A 6 14.34 -8.51 13.75
N GLY A 7 15.09 -8.57 12.65
CA GLY A 7 16.56 -8.50 12.67
C GLY A 7 17.06 -7.21 13.31
N VAL A 8 16.47 -6.07 12.93
CA VAL A 8 16.77 -4.75 13.54
C VAL A 8 16.42 -4.74 15.04
N ALA A 9 15.29 -5.33 15.44
CA ALA A 9 14.93 -5.46 16.86
C ALA A 9 15.88 -6.32 17.67
N LEU A 10 16.40 -7.39 17.10
CA LEU A 10 17.35 -8.28 17.79
C LEU A 10 18.77 -7.71 17.82
N ALA A 11 19.12 -6.88 16.83
CA ALA A 11 20.39 -6.17 16.77
C ALA A 11 20.43 -4.93 17.69
N ASP A 12 19.30 -4.55 18.29
CA ASP A 12 19.15 -3.31 19.08
C ASP A 12 19.37 -2.04 18.24
N ASP A 13 19.06 -2.13 16.94
CA ASP A 13 19.23 -1.05 15.96
C ASP A 13 17.98 -0.16 15.84
N PHE A 14 16.88 -0.52 16.52
CA PHE A 14 15.72 0.37 16.58
C PHE A 14 15.99 1.55 17.51
N PRO A 15 15.65 2.78 17.11
CA PRO A 15 15.54 3.86 18.08
C PRO A 15 14.36 3.54 19.00
N LEU A 16 14.64 3.25 20.28
CA LEU A 16 13.60 3.10 21.30
C LEU A 16 13.00 4.48 21.61
N ILE A 17 11.94 4.83 20.88
CA ILE A 17 11.23 6.10 21.03
C ILE A 17 9.93 5.86 21.82
N GLY A 18 9.82 6.47 23.00
CA GLY A 18 8.63 6.41 23.85
C GLY A 18 8.77 5.48 25.06
N CYS A 19 7.74 5.44 25.90
CA CYS A 19 7.70 4.61 27.11
C CYS A 19 6.93 3.30 26.96
N CYS A 20 6.24 3.10 25.82
CA CYS A 20 5.49 1.90 25.49
C CYS A 20 5.37 1.74 23.97
N ALA A 21 5.02 0.55 23.51
CA ALA A 21 4.77 0.23 22.10
C ALA A 21 3.35 -0.29 21.87
N VAL A 22 2.83 -0.07 20.66
CA VAL A 22 1.60 -0.69 20.17
C VAL A 22 1.95 -1.47 18.91
N GLN A 23 1.69 -2.76 18.94
CA GLN A 23 1.80 -3.67 17.81
C GLN A 23 0.41 -4.08 17.35
N CYS A 24 0.28 -4.54 16.11
CA CYS A 24 -1.00 -4.98 15.54
C CYS A 24 -0.82 -6.35 14.87
N ASN A 25 -1.88 -7.14 14.76
CA ASN A 25 -1.90 -8.36 13.95
C ASN A 25 -1.92 -8.05 12.43
N THR A 26 -0.99 -7.22 11.99
CA THR A 26 -1.03 -6.33 10.82
C THR A 26 -1.38 -7.03 9.52
N THR A 27 -0.70 -8.12 9.17
CA THR A 27 -0.77 -8.63 7.78
C THR A 27 -0.80 -10.13 7.60
N CYS A 28 -0.02 -10.87 8.38
CA CYS A 28 0.09 -12.31 8.24
C CYS A 28 0.59 -12.94 9.53
N ASP A 29 0.53 -14.26 9.63
CA ASP A 29 1.05 -14.99 10.78
C ASP A 29 2.55 -14.72 11.01
N GLY A 30 3.30 -14.43 9.94
CA GLY A 30 4.71 -14.06 10.03
C GLY A 30 4.93 -12.75 10.79
N SER A 31 4.13 -11.71 10.53
CA SER A 31 4.22 -10.45 11.28
C SER A 31 3.72 -10.64 12.71
N LEU A 32 2.60 -11.34 12.89
CA LEU A 32 2.03 -11.62 14.22
C LEU A 32 3.02 -12.36 15.13
N MET A 33 3.74 -13.35 14.61
CA MET A 33 4.75 -14.07 15.37
C MET A 33 6.00 -13.22 15.65
N GLY A 34 6.39 -12.34 14.72
CA GLY A 34 7.49 -11.40 14.88
C GLY A 34 7.27 -10.43 16.03
N ASN A 35 6.07 -9.85 16.13
CA ASN A 35 5.66 -8.93 17.19
C ASN A 35 6.01 -9.44 18.58
N GLY A 36 5.69 -10.71 18.87
CA GLY A 36 5.95 -11.30 20.19
C GLY A 36 7.43 -11.47 20.51
N ILE A 37 8.30 -11.61 19.51
CA ILE A 37 9.76 -11.66 19.70
C ILE A 37 10.30 -10.23 19.88
N GLU A 38 9.83 -9.29 19.07
CA GLU A 38 10.18 -7.88 19.15
C GLU A 38 9.82 -7.27 20.51
N ALA A 39 8.60 -7.52 21.01
CA ALA A 39 8.15 -7.06 22.32
C ALA A 39 9.07 -7.54 23.46
N ARG A 40 9.60 -8.76 23.35
CA ARG A 40 10.61 -9.28 24.31
C ARG A 40 11.96 -8.57 24.18
N SER A 41 12.32 -8.15 22.97
CA SER A 41 13.57 -7.42 22.71
C SER A 41 13.50 -5.98 23.22
N PHE A 42 12.40 -5.27 22.94
CA PHE A 42 12.23 -3.86 23.29
C PHE A 42 12.22 -3.58 24.80
N LYS A 43 11.81 -4.55 25.62
CA LYS A 43 11.77 -4.45 27.09
C LYS A 43 10.97 -3.25 27.62
N ILE A 44 9.99 -2.78 26.84
CA ILE A 44 9.00 -1.77 27.24
C ILE A 44 7.60 -2.38 27.23
N PRO A 45 6.66 -1.83 28.01
CA PRO A 45 5.25 -2.21 27.93
C PRO A 45 4.78 -2.21 26.48
N THR A 46 4.18 -3.30 26.02
CA THR A 46 3.74 -3.45 24.63
C THR A 46 2.32 -3.98 24.58
N PHE A 47 1.44 -3.28 23.88
CA PHE A 47 0.05 -3.69 23.63
C PHE A 47 -0.10 -4.31 22.24
N GLN A 48 -0.90 -5.37 22.11
CA GLN A 48 -1.24 -5.99 20.84
C GLN A 48 -2.67 -5.60 20.45
N LEU A 49 -2.81 -4.69 19.50
CA LEU A 49 -4.09 -4.35 18.89
C LEU A 49 -4.58 -5.53 18.04
N ALA A 50 -5.62 -6.22 18.53
CA ALA A 50 -6.18 -7.38 17.85
C ALA A 50 -7.30 -6.96 16.89
N VAL A 51 -6.97 -6.81 15.60
CA VAL A 51 -7.95 -6.40 14.59
C VAL A 51 -8.63 -7.64 13.97
N PRO A 52 -9.97 -7.69 13.83
CA PRO A 52 -10.69 -8.88 13.36
C PRO A 52 -10.29 -9.38 11.97
N ILE A 53 -9.88 -10.65 11.83
CA ILE A 53 -9.44 -11.17 10.51
C ILE A 53 -10.58 -11.08 9.48
N ARG A 54 -11.80 -11.44 9.86
CA ARG A 54 -13.02 -11.30 9.04
C ARG A 54 -13.73 -9.96 9.29
N HIS A 55 -12.97 -8.87 9.15
CA HIS A 55 -13.39 -7.49 9.39
C HIS A 55 -14.57 -6.99 8.54
N ARG A 56 -15.01 -7.73 7.51
CA ARG A 56 -16.23 -7.36 6.76
C ARG A 56 -17.53 -7.74 7.46
N GLN A 57 -17.46 -8.51 8.55
CA GLN A 57 -18.65 -8.91 9.30
C GLN A 57 -19.08 -7.77 10.22
N GLU A 58 -20.36 -7.38 10.15
CA GLU A 58 -20.92 -6.32 11.00
C GLU A 58 -20.81 -6.66 12.48
N SER A 59 -20.92 -7.94 12.84
CA SER A 59 -20.86 -8.43 14.21
C SER A 59 -19.52 -8.23 14.92
N VAL A 60 -18.44 -7.88 14.20
CA VAL A 60 -17.11 -7.67 14.79
C VAL A 60 -16.72 -6.20 14.93
N GLN A 61 -17.56 -5.27 14.46
CA GLN A 61 -17.22 -3.84 14.41
C GLN A 61 -17.13 -3.21 15.79
N GLU A 62 -18.09 -3.50 16.68
CA GLU A 62 -18.05 -3.00 18.06
C GLU A 62 -16.82 -3.54 18.81
N TYR A 63 -16.50 -4.82 18.64
CA TYR A 63 -15.29 -5.42 19.20
C TYR A 63 -14.01 -4.74 18.67
N ALA A 64 -13.95 -4.41 17.38
CA ALA A 64 -12.81 -3.70 16.81
C ALA A 64 -12.65 -2.29 17.41
N ALA A 65 -13.74 -1.57 17.65
CA ALA A 65 -13.72 -0.27 18.32
C ALA A 65 -13.31 -0.38 19.80
N GLU A 66 -13.79 -1.40 20.51
CA GLU A 66 -13.36 -1.70 21.88
C GLU A 66 -11.85 -1.95 21.95
N GLU A 67 -11.26 -2.67 20.99
CA GLU A 67 -9.81 -2.90 20.95
C GLU A 67 -9.01 -1.62 20.71
N VAL A 68 -9.53 -0.69 19.91
CA VAL A 68 -8.93 0.65 19.75
C VAL A 68 -8.99 1.43 21.07
N LEU A 69 -10.12 1.38 21.77
CA LEU A 69 -10.28 2.01 23.09
C LEU A 69 -9.34 1.38 24.15
N ASN A 70 -9.15 0.07 24.11
CA ASN A 70 -8.20 -0.65 24.97
C ASN A 70 -6.76 -0.18 24.71
N ALA A 71 -6.38 0.00 23.44
CA ALA A 71 -5.07 0.55 23.09
C ALA A 71 -4.90 2.00 23.57
N ILE A 72 -5.94 2.83 23.46
CA ILE A 72 -5.93 4.20 24.01
C ILE A 72 -5.73 4.15 25.53
N HIS A 73 -6.50 3.32 26.24
CA HIS A 73 -6.39 3.19 27.69
C HIS A 73 -4.99 2.74 28.13
N PHE A 74 -4.42 1.77 27.44
CA PHE A 74 -3.03 1.35 27.65
C PHE A 74 -2.05 2.52 27.50
N ILE A 75 -2.18 3.33 26.44
CA ILE A 75 -1.31 4.51 26.24
C ILE A 75 -1.47 5.50 27.39
N GLU A 76 -2.71 5.78 27.84
CA GLU A 76 -2.94 6.66 28.98
C GLU A 76 -2.29 6.14 30.27
N GLU A 77 -2.36 4.84 30.53
CA GLU A 77 -1.75 4.20 31.70
C GLU A 77 -0.22 4.31 31.69
N GLN A 78 0.42 4.07 30.54
CA GLN A 78 1.88 4.07 30.43
C GLN A 78 2.49 5.47 30.36
N THR A 79 1.74 6.46 29.86
CA THR A 79 2.22 7.84 29.68
C THR A 79 1.77 8.79 30.79
N GLY A 80 0.64 8.50 31.44
CA GLY A 80 -0.04 9.42 32.36
C GLY A 80 -0.85 10.51 31.65
N GLU A 81 -0.80 10.58 30.31
CA GLU A 81 -1.58 11.53 29.51
C GLU A 81 -3.01 11.05 29.29
N LYS A 82 -3.92 11.96 28.95
CA LYS A 82 -5.32 11.65 28.62
C LYS A 82 -5.62 11.85 27.14
N PHE A 83 -6.51 11.02 26.60
CA PHE A 83 -6.93 11.13 25.22
C PHE A 83 -7.66 12.45 24.98
N ASP A 84 -7.03 13.30 24.18
CA ASP A 84 -7.57 14.61 23.81
C ASP A 84 -8.47 14.47 22.58
N TRP A 85 -9.78 14.50 22.82
CA TRP A 85 -10.80 14.43 21.78
C TRP A 85 -10.78 15.62 20.83
N ASP A 86 -10.45 16.82 21.31
CA ASP A 86 -10.42 18.02 20.48
C ASP A 86 -9.22 17.95 19.52
N ALA A 87 -8.06 17.50 20.03
CA ALA A 87 -6.88 17.26 19.20
C ALA A 87 -7.12 16.13 18.18
N PHE A 88 -7.76 15.04 18.61
CA PHE A 88 -8.11 13.93 17.73
C PHE A 88 -9.05 14.38 16.59
N PHE A 89 -10.16 15.04 16.92
CA PHE A 89 -11.11 15.49 15.89
C PHE A 89 -10.49 16.51 14.94
N LYS A 90 -9.69 17.46 15.44
CA LYS A 90 -8.94 18.39 14.58
C LYS A 90 -7.97 17.66 13.63
N SER A 91 -7.31 16.60 14.10
CA SER A 91 -6.44 15.77 13.28
C SER A 91 -7.23 15.01 12.21
N MET A 92 -8.40 14.47 12.56
CA MET A 92 -9.27 13.71 11.65
C MET A 92 -9.95 14.61 10.61
N GLU A 93 -10.32 15.85 10.97
CA GLU A 93 -10.80 16.84 10.00
C GLU A 93 -9.75 17.11 8.91
N ARG A 94 -8.48 17.21 9.32
CA ARG A 94 -7.37 17.35 8.37
C ARG A 94 -7.19 16.09 7.54
N PHE A 95 -7.16 14.91 8.15
CA PHE A 95 -7.03 13.64 7.43
C PHE A 95 -8.15 13.43 6.40
N ASN A 96 -9.39 13.81 6.73
CA ASN A 96 -10.52 13.77 5.81
C ASN A 96 -10.31 14.72 4.63
N ALA A 97 -9.75 15.91 4.85
CA ALA A 97 -9.42 16.84 3.77
C ALA A 97 -8.25 16.34 2.89
N GLU A 98 -7.22 15.72 3.48
CA GLU A 98 -6.14 15.05 2.73
C GLU A 98 -6.70 13.91 1.86
N THR A 99 -7.72 13.19 2.37
CA THR A 99 -8.43 12.15 1.63
C THR A 99 -9.22 12.72 0.45
N ASP A 100 -9.82 13.90 0.58
CA ASP A 100 -10.51 14.57 -0.53
C ASP A 100 -9.56 14.92 -1.68
N GLU A 101 -8.36 15.42 -1.38
CA GLU A 101 -7.33 15.69 -2.39
C GLU A 101 -6.89 14.41 -3.12
N PHE A 102 -6.70 13.31 -2.37
CA PHE A 102 -6.37 12.00 -2.95
C PHE A 102 -7.48 11.48 -3.89
N LEU A 103 -8.76 11.63 -3.51
CA LEU A 103 -9.89 11.21 -4.33
C LEU A 103 -9.95 11.97 -5.66
N GLU A 104 -9.54 13.25 -5.69
CA GLU A 104 -9.43 14.01 -6.93
C GLU A 104 -8.37 13.42 -7.86
N TRP A 105 -7.22 12.97 -7.32
CA TRP A 105 -6.20 12.28 -8.11
C TRP A 105 -6.71 10.95 -8.66
N MET A 106 -7.50 10.21 -7.88
CA MET A 106 -8.11 8.97 -8.33
C MET A 106 -9.12 9.21 -9.45
N GLU A 107 -9.88 10.30 -9.41
CA GLU A 107 -10.85 10.62 -10.46
C GLU A 107 -10.16 10.88 -11.80
N ILE A 108 -9.16 11.76 -11.84
CA ILE A 108 -8.39 12.00 -13.08
C ILE A 108 -7.65 10.75 -13.55
N SER A 109 -7.26 9.88 -12.61
CA SER A 109 -6.59 8.61 -12.93
C SER A 109 -7.49 7.63 -13.66
N LYS A 110 -8.82 7.80 -13.67
CA LYS A 110 -9.73 7.00 -14.50
C LYS A 110 -9.64 7.34 -15.99
N THR A 111 -9.07 8.49 -16.33
CA THR A 111 -8.96 9.02 -17.70
C THR A 111 -7.64 8.63 -18.38
N ASP A 112 -7.43 9.05 -19.63
CA ASP A 112 -6.22 8.77 -20.40
C ASP A 112 -5.01 9.60 -19.94
N TYR A 113 -5.20 10.57 -19.04
CA TYR A 113 -4.19 11.53 -18.61
C TYR A 113 -3.98 11.50 -17.08
N PRO A 114 -3.65 10.35 -16.47
CA PRO A 114 -3.29 10.30 -15.06
C PRO A 114 -2.07 11.19 -14.78
N GLN A 115 -2.02 11.81 -13.60
CA GLN A 115 -0.96 12.79 -13.26
C GLN A 115 -0.16 12.41 -12.01
N VAL A 116 -0.79 11.71 -11.06
CA VAL A 116 -0.13 11.17 -9.86
C VAL A 116 -0.27 9.64 -9.91
N MET A 117 0.81 8.94 -10.26
CA MET A 117 0.72 7.52 -10.61
C MET A 117 1.98 6.73 -10.19
N GLY A 118 1.88 5.40 -10.19
CA GLY A 118 3.02 4.51 -9.96
C GLY A 118 3.73 4.76 -8.62
N VAL A 119 5.06 4.76 -8.65
CA VAL A 119 5.88 4.88 -7.43
C VAL A 119 5.67 6.19 -6.67
N THR A 120 5.36 7.30 -7.37
CA THR A 120 5.15 8.58 -6.68
C THR A 120 3.89 8.55 -5.85
N LEU A 121 2.82 7.91 -6.35
CA LEU A 121 1.60 7.68 -5.59
C LEU A 121 1.87 6.74 -4.39
N ALA A 122 2.57 5.64 -4.63
CA ALA A 122 2.91 4.63 -3.61
C ALA A 122 3.65 5.23 -2.42
N LEU A 123 4.78 5.89 -2.67
CA LEU A 123 5.62 6.46 -1.62
C LEU A 123 4.88 7.58 -0.86
N TYR A 124 4.12 8.39 -1.57
CA TYR A 124 3.31 9.43 -0.95
C TYR A 124 2.26 8.81 0.01
N ARG A 125 1.51 7.79 -0.45
CA ARG A 125 0.49 7.15 0.37
C ARG A 125 1.07 6.45 1.59
N TYR A 126 2.29 5.90 1.51
CA TYR A 126 2.97 5.36 2.70
C TYR A 126 3.23 6.46 3.72
N GLY A 127 3.77 7.60 3.30
CA GLY A 127 4.05 8.73 4.20
C GLY A 127 2.79 9.26 4.88
N VAL A 128 1.69 9.44 4.14
CA VAL A 128 0.43 9.93 4.70
C VAL A 128 -0.19 8.88 5.62
N TYR A 129 -0.41 7.66 5.15
CA TYR A 129 -1.20 6.68 5.91
C TYR A 129 -0.43 6.06 7.08
N GLN A 130 0.90 5.91 6.99
CA GLN A 130 1.69 5.25 8.03
C GLN A 130 2.32 6.21 9.03
N ALA A 131 2.64 7.46 8.64
CA ALA A 131 3.47 8.33 9.45
C ALA A 131 2.76 9.60 9.94
N ALA A 132 2.12 10.36 9.05
CA ALA A 132 1.83 11.76 9.35
C ALA A 132 0.41 12.26 9.01
N GLY A 133 -0.44 11.43 8.41
CA GLY A 133 -1.78 11.81 7.95
C GLY A 133 -2.60 12.46 9.06
N GLY A 134 -3.19 13.62 8.75
CA GLY A 134 -3.95 14.45 9.68
C GLY A 134 -3.15 15.12 10.80
N ARG A 135 -1.96 14.62 11.15
CA ARG A 135 -1.17 15.11 12.28
C ARG A 135 -0.48 16.45 12.00
N ASN A 136 -0.10 16.71 10.76
CA ASN A 136 0.68 17.90 10.40
C ASN A 136 0.04 18.68 9.22
N GLN A 137 -0.23 19.98 9.43
CA GLN A 137 -0.82 20.86 8.42
C GLN A 137 0.01 20.94 7.13
N ALA A 138 1.32 20.78 7.22
CA ALA A 138 2.20 20.81 6.05
C ALA A 138 1.89 19.71 5.02
N PHE A 139 1.31 18.58 5.45
CA PHE A 139 0.88 17.53 4.52
C PHE A 139 -0.32 18.00 3.70
N LEU A 140 -1.42 18.40 4.35
CA LEU A 140 -2.58 18.98 3.64
C LEU A 140 -2.21 20.18 2.72
N ASP A 141 -1.30 21.04 3.15
CA ASP A 141 -0.85 22.18 2.31
C ASP A 141 -0.08 21.70 1.07
N MET A 142 0.72 20.64 1.23
CA MET A 142 1.42 19.98 0.13
C MET A 142 0.44 19.26 -0.80
N ASP A 143 -0.56 18.57 -0.24
CA ASP A 143 -1.57 17.83 -1.00
C ASP A 143 -2.32 18.77 -1.93
N LYS A 144 -2.84 19.88 -1.38
CA LYS A 144 -3.46 20.95 -2.16
C LYS A 144 -2.56 21.48 -3.27
N LYS A 145 -1.25 21.59 -3.02
CA LYS A 145 -0.28 22.04 -4.03
C LYS A 145 -0.11 20.99 -5.13
N LEU A 146 0.04 19.72 -4.76
CA LEU A 146 0.17 18.60 -5.68
C LEU A 146 -1.10 18.43 -6.52
N THR A 147 -2.28 18.55 -5.93
CA THR A 147 -3.57 18.53 -6.64
C THR A 147 -3.65 19.62 -7.68
N ARG A 148 -3.32 20.88 -7.33
CA ARG A 148 -3.29 21.97 -8.34
C ARG A 148 -2.35 21.66 -9.50
N MET A 149 -1.13 21.18 -9.21
CA MET A 149 -0.17 20.81 -10.24
C MET A 149 -0.67 19.64 -11.11
N ALA A 150 -1.29 18.64 -10.49
CA ALA A 150 -1.90 17.51 -11.19
C ALA A 150 -3.03 17.99 -12.10
N MET A 151 -3.95 18.81 -11.61
CA MET A 151 -5.06 19.34 -12.42
C MET A 151 -4.57 20.21 -13.58
N GLU A 152 -3.54 21.03 -13.37
CA GLU A 152 -2.92 21.78 -14.47
C GLU A 152 -2.32 20.87 -15.56
N GLY A 153 -1.68 19.77 -15.17
CA GLY A 153 -1.15 18.77 -16.10
C GLY A 153 -2.27 18.02 -16.84
N TYR A 154 -3.33 17.67 -16.12
CA TYR A 154 -4.53 17.02 -16.64
C TYR A 154 -5.25 17.90 -17.68
N ASP A 155 -5.49 19.18 -17.38
CA ASP A 155 -6.14 20.13 -18.29
C ASP A 155 -5.33 20.34 -19.59
N LYS A 156 -4.00 20.33 -19.46
CA LYS A 156 -3.06 20.41 -20.59
C LYS A 156 -2.88 19.06 -21.30
N LYS A 157 -3.50 17.98 -20.81
CA LYS A 157 -3.38 16.61 -21.33
C LYS A 157 -1.92 16.15 -21.42
N GLN A 158 -1.13 16.52 -20.42
CA GLN A 158 0.29 16.20 -20.37
C GLN A 158 0.52 14.72 -20.04
N LEU A 159 1.49 14.13 -20.73
CA LEU A 159 1.97 12.78 -20.45
C LEU A 159 3.27 12.88 -19.64
N ALA A 160 3.42 12.01 -18.64
CA ALA A 160 4.66 11.86 -17.87
C ALA A 160 5.75 11.05 -18.61
N ALA A 161 5.43 10.49 -19.78
CA ALA A 161 6.38 9.80 -20.65
C ALA A 161 6.05 10.05 -22.12
N LYS A 162 6.92 9.55 -23.01
CA LYS A 162 6.79 9.74 -24.46
C LYS A 162 5.47 9.20 -25.02
N GLU A 163 5.03 8.04 -24.51
CA GLU A 163 3.88 7.31 -25.04
C GLU A 163 3.29 6.41 -23.94
N TYR A 164 1.96 6.34 -23.89
CA TYR A 164 1.21 5.40 -23.04
C TYR A 164 0.58 4.34 -23.94
N ARG A 165 0.98 3.08 -23.77
CA ARG A 165 0.45 1.92 -24.52
C ARG A 165 -0.55 1.12 -23.71
N HIS A 166 -0.22 0.87 -22.44
CA HIS A 166 -1.00 0.03 -21.54
C HIS A 166 -1.20 0.72 -20.20
N ARG A 167 -2.26 0.31 -19.51
CA ARG A 167 -2.62 0.79 -18.17
C ARG A 167 -2.48 -0.38 -17.21
N ALA A 168 -1.52 -0.27 -16.31
CA ALA A 168 -1.21 -1.32 -15.36
C ALA A 168 -1.67 -0.99 -13.94
N MET A 169 -1.97 -2.04 -13.18
CA MET A 169 -1.99 -2.00 -11.72
C MET A 169 -0.88 -2.90 -11.19
N THR A 170 -0.17 -2.46 -10.16
CA THR A 170 0.79 -3.33 -9.47
C THR A 170 0.13 -3.93 -8.24
N TRP A 171 0.18 -5.25 -8.11
CA TRP A 171 -0.50 -5.95 -7.04
C TRP A 171 0.46 -6.87 -6.29
N GLY A 172 0.34 -6.95 -4.97
CA GLY A 172 1.35 -7.53 -4.09
C GLY A 172 2.26 -6.47 -3.46
N VAL A 173 3.14 -6.93 -2.55
CA VAL A 173 4.10 -6.06 -1.85
C VAL A 173 5.29 -5.80 -2.78
N GLN A 174 5.60 -4.54 -3.05
CA GLN A 174 6.68 -4.17 -3.98
C GLN A 174 8.07 -4.54 -3.44
N ALA A 175 9.02 -4.81 -4.35
CA ALA A 175 10.43 -4.95 -4.00
C ALA A 175 10.99 -3.60 -3.49
N ALA A 176 11.35 -3.53 -2.21
CA ALA A 176 11.80 -2.26 -1.61
C ALA A 176 13.13 -1.77 -2.20
N TYR A 177 13.99 -2.67 -2.67
CA TYR A 177 15.24 -2.32 -3.36
C TYR A 177 15.02 -1.91 -4.83
N TYR A 178 13.81 -2.01 -5.38
CA TYR A 178 13.53 -1.65 -6.77
C TYR A 178 12.24 -0.85 -6.95
N THR A 179 12.12 0.22 -6.17
CA THR A 179 11.01 1.19 -6.27
C THR A 179 10.88 1.82 -7.66
N ALA A 180 11.94 1.82 -8.46
CA ALA A 180 11.95 2.35 -9.82
C ALA A 180 11.32 1.44 -10.89
N LEU A 181 10.88 0.21 -10.58
CA LEU A 181 10.27 -0.69 -11.57
C LEU A 181 9.08 -0.05 -12.33
N PRO A 182 8.13 0.66 -11.69
CA PRO A 182 7.09 1.42 -12.38
C PRO A 182 7.61 2.47 -13.38
N ILE A 183 8.71 3.15 -13.04
CA ILE A 183 9.35 4.14 -13.92
C ILE A 183 9.98 3.45 -15.12
N TRP A 184 10.63 2.30 -14.90
CA TRP A 184 11.18 1.49 -15.97
C TRP A 184 10.08 0.95 -16.92
N LEU A 185 8.98 0.42 -16.38
CA LEU A 185 7.82 -0.04 -17.16
C LEU A 185 7.30 1.07 -18.08
N LEU A 186 7.16 2.27 -17.52
CA LEU A 186 6.69 3.44 -18.23
C LEU A 186 7.63 3.84 -19.39
N ASN A 187 8.93 3.91 -19.14
CA ASN A 187 9.89 4.41 -20.14
C ASN A 187 10.32 3.35 -21.15
N CYS A 188 10.45 2.08 -20.74
CA CYS A 188 10.85 0.97 -21.61
C CYS A 188 9.68 0.47 -22.46
N TRP A 189 8.48 0.37 -21.90
CA TRP A 189 7.35 -0.31 -22.53
C TRP A 189 6.09 0.55 -22.71
N GLY A 190 6.06 1.79 -22.19
CA GLY A 190 4.85 2.62 -22.23
C GLY A 190 3.74 2.07 -21.34
N VAL A 191 4.08 1.21 -20.37
CA VAL A 191 3.12 0.59 -19.45
C VAL A 191 2.97 1.51 -18.23
N VAL A 192 1.81 2.14 -18.12
CA VAL A 192 1.52 3.15 -17.10
C VAL A 192 0.91 2.51 -15.89
N THR A 193 1.66 2.36 -14.80
CA THR A 193 1.11 1.87 -13.54
C THR A 193 0.28 2.96 -12.87
N ILE A 194 -1.05 2.80 -12.83
CA ILE A 194 -1.97 3.82 -12.31
C ILE A 194 -1.87 3.90 -10.79
N ALA A 195 -2.08 2.78 -10.12
CA ALA A 195 -1.99 2.67 -8.67
C ALA A 195 -1.50 1.28 -8.28
N ASP A 196 -1.26 1.10 -7.00
CA ASP A 196 -0.78 -0.14 -6.43
C ASP A 196 -1.64 -0.62 -5.26
N MET A 197 -1.60 -1.92 -5.01
CA MET A 197 -2.29 -2.58 -3.90
C MET A 197 -2.12 -1.86 -2.55
N LEU A 198 -0.94 -1.33 -2.26
CA LEU A 198 -0.60 -0.74 -0.97
C LEU A 198 -1.08 0.71 -0.87
N SER A 199 -1.27 1.41 -1.99
CA SER A 199 -1.93 2.73 -2.02
C SER A 199 -3.45 2.67 -1.91
N MET A 200 -4.05 1.56 -2.37
CA MET A 200 -5.50 1.35 -2.37
C MET A 200 -6.02 0.91 -1.00
N VAL A 201 -5.86 1.77 -0.01
CA VAL A 201 -6.41 1.65 1.36
C VAL A 201 -7.73 2.38 1.53
N SER A 202 -8.29 2.37 2.73
CA SER A 202 -9.54 3.08 3.03
C SER A 202 -9.48 4.55 2.59
N THR A 203 -10.61 5.02 2.07
CA THR A 203 -10.90 6.43 1.78
C THR A 203 -12.16 6.89 2.53
N GLU A 204 -12.65 6.08 3.46
CA GLU A 204 -13.79 6.44 4.31
C GLU A 204 -13.38 7.54 5.29
N LYS A 205 -14.24 8.54 5.44
CA LYS A 205 -14.01 9.67 6.33
C LYS A 205 -14.32 9.29 7.76
N VAL A 206 -13.50 9.77 8.68
CA VAL A 206 -13.72 9.60 10.12
C VAL A 206 -14.71 10.64 10.62
N ASN A 207 -15.70 10.25 11.42
CA ASN A 207 -16.60 11.16 12.08
C ASN A 207 -15.84 12.04 13.09
N THR A 208 -16.03 13.37 13.01
CA THR A 208 -15.32 14.35 13.84
C THR A 208 -16.19 14.99 14.91
N LYS A 209 -17.36 14.41 15.19
CA LYS A 209 -18.36 14.96 16.12
C LYS A 209 -18.87 13.93 17.12
N ASP A 210 -19.13 12.71 16.66
CA ASP A 210 -19.60 11.60 17.48
C ASP A 210 -18.42 10.71 17.88
N LYS A 211 -18.19 10.60 19.19
CA LYS A 211 -17.05 9.85 19.74
C LYS A 211 -17.14 8.35 19.51
N HIS A 212 -18.34 7.77 19.58
CA HIS A 212 -18.53 6.34 19.39
C HIS A 212 -18.36 5.98 17.92
N GLN A 213 -19.00 6.74 17.03
CA GLN A 213 -18.81 6.57 15.58
C GLN A 213 -17.36 6.77 15.17
N ALA A 214 -16.65 7.74 15.76
CA ALA A 214 -15.25 7.96 15.44
C ALA A 214 -14.33 6.78 15.81
N MET A 215 -14.65 6.03 16.88
CA MET A 215 -13.91 4.82 17.23
C MET A 215 -14.22 3.66 16.28
N LEU A 216 -15.47 3.53 15.83
CA LEU A 216 -15.84 2.59 14.76
C LEU A 216 -15.09 2.93 13.46
N ASP A 217 -15.06 4.20 13.07
CA ASP A 217 -14.38 4.63 11.84
C ASP A 217 -12.85 4.44 11.96
N LEU A 218 -12.27 4.72 13.12
CA LEU A 218 -10.85 4.49 13.38
C LEU A 218 -10.52 2.98 13.34
N ALA A 219 -11.37 2.14 13.93
CA ALA A 219 -11.24 0.69 13.82
C ALA A 219 -11.31 0.24 12.36
N TYR A 220 -12.24 0.79 11.56
CA TYR A 220 -12.34 0.51 10.13
C TYR A 220 -11.07 0.90 9.36
N LEU A 221 -10.42 2.03 9.71
CA LEU A 221 -9.14 2.42 9.12
C LEU A 221 -8.01 1.41 9.44
N TYR A 222 -7.95 0.90 10.67
CA TYR A 222 -6.99 -0.15 11.04
C TYR A 222 -7.30 -1.48 10.36
N GLU A 223 -8.58 -1.82 10.24
CA GLU A 223 -9.03 -3.01 9.50
C GLU A 223 -8.62 -2.96 8.04
N ASN A 224 -8.67 -1.77 7.44
CA ASN A 224 -8.43 -1.50 6.04
C ASN A 224 -7.08 -0.82 5.74
N MET A 225 -6.12 -0.93 6.66
CA MET A 225 -4.78 -0.38 6.46
C MET A 225 -3.97 -1.12 5.38
N ILE A 226 -2.82 -0.53 5.06
CA ILE A 226 -1.85 -1.03 4.07
C ILE A 226 -1.57 -2.53 4.28
N MET A 227 -1.62 -3.29 3.19
CA MET A 227 -1.50 -4.77 3.10
C MET A 227 -2.61 -5.57 3.79
N ARG A 228 -3.11 -5.13 4.95
CA ARG A 228 -4.12 -5.84 5.74
C ARG A 228 -5.41 -6.02 4.98
N ASN A 229 -5.85 -4.94 4.34
CA ASN A 229 -7.10 -4.86 3.58
C ASN A 229 -7.17 -5.80 2.36
N ARG A 230 -6.08 -6.52 2.05
CA ARG A 230 -5.99 -7.55 1.02
C ARG A 230 -5.48 -8.91 1.51
N SER A 231 -4.86 -8.96 2.70
CA SER A 231 -4.31 -10.20 3.25
C SER A 231 -5.25 -10.85 4.25
N ASN A 232 -6.07 -10.05 4.93
CA ASN A 232 -7.15 -10.46 5.81
C ASN A 232 -8.49 -10.17 5.15
N GLY A 233 -9.56 -10.88 5.55
CA GLY A 233 -10.92 -10.69 5.03
C GLY A 233 -11.43 -11.78 4.08
N GLY A 234 -10.53 -12.44 3.35
CA GLY A 234 -10.86 -13.57 2.46
C GLY A 234 -10.75 -13.24 0.98
N TYR A 235 -11.55 -13.92 0.16
CA TYR A 235 -11.54 -13.78 -1.30
C TYR A 235 -11.95 -12.36 -1.74
N GLU A 236 -12.95 -11.81 -1.05
CA GLU A 236 -13.60 -10.53 -1.34
C GLU A 236 -12.65 -9.34 -1.19
N THR A 237 -11.68 -9.47 -0.27
CA THR A 237 -10.68 -8.45 0.03
C THR A 237 -9.40 -8.64 -0.76
N GLY A 238 -8.93 -9.89 -0.90
CA GLY A 238 -7.66 -10.21 -1.53
C GLY A 238 -7.71 -10.32 -3.05
N VAL A 239 -8.75 -10.96 -3.60
CA VAL A 239 -8.86 -11.27 -5.03
C VAL A 239 -9.87 -10.36 -5.72
N GLU A 240 -11.12 -10.35 -5.27
CA GLU A 240 -12.21 -9.61 -5.92
C GLU A 240 -11.93 -8.10 -5.98
N ALA A 241 -11.25 -7.56 -4.97
CA ALA A 241 -10.91 -6.14 -4.90
C ALA A 241 -10.02 -5.67 -6.06
N LEU A 242 -9.07 -6.50 -6.51
CA LEU A 242 -8.21 -6.16 -7.64
C LEU A 242 -9.06 -5.86 -8.88
N TRP A 243 -10.03 -6.72 -9.17
CA TRP A 243 -10.83 -6.61 -10.39
C TRP A 243 -11.75 -5.40 -10.39
N ARG A 244 -12.30 -5.02 -9.22
CA ARG A 244 -13.04 -3.75 -9.07
C ARG A 244 -12.16 -2.55 -9.41
N PHE A 245 -10.89 -2.56 -9.00
CA PHE A 245 -9.95 -1.48 -9.37
C PHE A 245 -9.53 -1.56 -10.83
N CYS A 246 -9.36 -2.76 -11.38
CA CYS A 246 -9.05 -2.92 -12.80
C CYS A 246 -10.15 -2.32 -13.68
N GLU A 247 -11.42 -2.58 -13.35
CA GLU A 247 -12.57 -1.98 -14.03
C GLU A 247 -12.59 -0.45 -13.85
N MET A 248 -12.48 0.02 -12.59
CA MET A 248 -12.52 1.45 -12.26
C MET A 248 -11.47 2.26 -13.02
N PHE A 249 -10.24 1.74 -13.14
CA PHE A 249 -9.12 2.45 -13.75
C PHE A 249 -8.82 2.01 -15.19
N ARG A 250 -9.67 1.19 -15.81
CA ARG A 250 -9.48 0.67 -17.18
C ARG A 250 -8.10 0.02 -17.36
N ILE A 251 -7.77 -0.88 -16.44
CA ILE A 251 -6.49 -1.61 -16.41
C ILE A 251 -6.56 -2.80 -17.37
N ASP A 252 -5.54 -2.96 -18.20
CA ASP A 252 -5.37 -4.11 -19.11
C ASP A 252 -4.20 -5.01 -18.71
N ILE A 253 -3.31 -4.55 -17.83
CA ILE A 253 -2.18 -5.33 -17.29
C ILE A 253 -2.18 -5.30 -15.76
N VAL A 254 -1.99 -6.45 -15.11
CA VAL A 254 -1.64 -6.52 -13.70
C VAL A 254 -0.23 -7.08 -13.56
N ILE A 255 0.65 -6.29 -12.95
CA ILE A 255 1.99 -6.74 -12.54
C ILE A 255 1.88 -7.29 -11.12
N MET A 256 1.90 -8.61 -10.99
CA MET A 256 1.79 -9.31 -9.72
C MET A 256 3.18 -9.45 -9.10
N TYR A 257 3.50 -8.61 -8.11
CA TYR A 257 4.66 -8.75 -7.24
C TYR A 257 4.47 -9.95 -6.32
N VAL A 258 5.27 -11.00 -6.55
CA VAL A 258 5.28 -12.21 -5.73
C VAL A 258 6.50 -12.20 -4.84
N HIS A 259 6.34 -11.67 -3.64
CA HIS A 259 7.31 -11.86 -2.59
C HIS A 259 7.39 -13.35 -2.24
N MET A 260 8.57 -13.98 -2.37
CA MET A 260 8.74 -15.43 -2.19
C MET A 260 8.27 -15.97 -0.83
N GLY A 261 8.35 -15.15 0.23
CA GLY A 261 7.85 -15.52 1.56
C GLY A 261 6.35 -15.28 1.78
N CYS A 262 5.63 -14.70 0.82
CA CYS A 262 4.22 -14.34 0.98
C CYS A 262 3.31 -15.55 0.68
N LYS A 263 2.71 -16.10 1.73
CA LYS A 263 1.78 -17.24 1.61
C LYS A 263 0.43 -16.85 1.01
N SER A 264 -0.10 -15.67 1.38
CA SER A 264 -1.44 -15.25 0.97
C SER A 264 -1.55 -15.06 -0.55
N MET A 265 -0.64 -14.29 -1.15
CA MET A 265 -0.64 -14.07 -2.60
C MET A 265 -0.33 -15.35 -3.39
N SER A 266 0.58 -16.18 -2.88
CA SER A 266 0.87 -17.49 -3.48
C SER A 266 -0.33 -18.44 -3.42
N GLY A 267 -1.10 -18.41 -2.32
CA GLY A 267 -2.30 -19.23 -2.15
C GLY A 267 -3.44 -18.87 -3.09
N TYR A 268 -3.50 -17.62 -3.56
CA TYR A 268 -4.51 -17.13 -4.50
C TYR A 268 -4.12 -17.24 -5.97
N HIS A 269 -2.94 -17.78 -6.28
CA HIS A 269 -2.39 -17.77 -7.64
C HIS A 269 -3.39 -18.28 -8.69
N GLY A 270 -3.95 -19.47 -8.49
CA GLY A 270 -4.90 -20.06 -9.44
C GLY A 270 -6.19 -19.24 -9.61
N LEU A 271 -6.65 -18.59 -8.54
CA LEU A 271 -7.85 -17.74 -8.58
C LEU A 271 -7.58 -16.46 -9.35
N PHE A 272 -6.43 -15.81 -9.16
CA PHE A 272 -6.06 -14.64 -9.94
C PHE A 272 -5.96 -14.95 -11.44
N GLU A 273 -5.36 -16.09 -11.81
CA GLU A 273 -5.28 -16.54 -13.21
C GLU A 273 -6.66 -16.81 -13.83
N GLU A 274 -7.58 -17.42 -13.07
CA GLU A 274 -8.94 -17.66 -13.54
C GLU A 274 -9.71 -16.35 -13.75
N GLU A 275 -9.67 -15.44 -12.78
CA GLU A 275 -10.37 -14.17 -12.87
C GLU A 275 -9.75 -13.24 -13.92
N ALA A 276 -8.42 -13.21 -14.07
CA ALA A 276 -7.74 -12.46 -15.12
C ALA A 276 -8.30 -12.80 -16.51
N ARG A 277 -8.47 -14.10 -16.78
CA ARG A 277 -9.07 -14.59 -18.04
C ARG A 277 -10.53 -14.16 -18.20
N LYS A 278 -11.33 -14.17 -17.13
CA LYS A 278 -12.74 -13.74 -17.17
C LYS A 278 -12.86 -12.24 -17.49
N HIS A 279 -11.97 -11.43 -16.93
CA HIS A 279 -11.95 -9.98 -17.12
C HIS A 279 -11.20 -9.54 -18.39
N GLY A 280 -10.49 -10.45 -19.07
CA GLY A 280 -9.68 -10.11 -20.24
C GLY A 280 -8.47 -9.24 -19.90
N VAL A 281 -7.95 -9.37 -18.68
CA VAL A 281 -6.80 -8.61 -18.17
C VAL A 281 -5.56 -9.50 -18.19
N HIS A 282 -4.44 -8.98 -18.69
CA HIS A 282 -3.17 -9.71 -18.71
C HIS A 282 -2.53 -9.69 -17.34
N LEU A 283 -2.09 -10.84 -16.86
CA LEU A 283 -1.44 -10.98 -15.56
C LEU A 283 0.01 -11.42 -15.74
N ILE A 284 0.94 -10.66 -15.17
CA ILE A 284 2.39 -10.90 -15.26
C ILE A 284 2.94 -11.12 -13.86
N TRP A 285 3.36 -12.34 -13.56
CA TRP A 285 3.96 -12.68 -12.28
C TRP A 285 5.44 -12.30 -12.24
N VAL A 286 5.81 -11.54 -11.22
CA VAL A 286 7.18 -11.04 -11.01
C VAL A 286 7.63 -11.47 -9.63
N THR A 287 8.44 -12.53 -9.57
CA THR A 287 8.97 -13.08 -8.32
C THR A 287 10.13 -12.23 -7.82
N HIS A 288 10.15 -11.93 -6.52
CA HIS A 288 11.22 -11.16 -5.88
C HIS A 288 11.32 -11.45 -4.38
N ASN A 289 12.37 -10.94 -3.74
CA ASN A 289 12.45 -10.78 -2.29
C ASN A 289 12.12 -9.32 -1.90
N LEU A 290 11.84 -9.02 -0.63
CA LEU A 290 11.49 -7.66 -0.24
C LEU A 290 12.74 -6.76 -0.14
N MET A 291 13.76 -7.25 0.56
CA MET A 291 14.94 -6.47 0.97
C MET A 291 16.26 -7.07 0.47
N CYS A 292 16.25 -8.27 -0.14
CA CYS A 292 17.43 -9.02 -0.56
C CYS A 292 17.47 -9.10 -2.09
N PRO A 293 18.16 -8.17 -2.78
CA PRO A 293 18.20 -8.15 -4.23
C PRO A 293 18.91 -9.36 -4.85
N GLU A 294 19.67 -10.14 -4.08
CA GLU A 294 20.33 -11.35 -4.54
C GLU A 294 19.35 -12.49 -4.81
N ASP A 295 18.20 -12.52 -4.13
CA ASP A 295 17.17 -13.56 -4.29
C ASP A 295 15.99 -13.03 -5.14
N GLY A 296 16.24 -12.78 -6.42
CA GLY A 296 15.28 -12.21 -7.36
C GLY A 296 15.66 -10.79 -7.75
N SER A 297 16.74 -10.65 -8.52
CA SER A 297 17.34 -9.36 -8.83
C SER A 297 16.42 -8.44 -9.64
N ARG A 298 16.77 -7.15 -9.69
CA ARG A 298 16.12 -6.17 -10.56
C ARG A 298 16.05 -6.67 -12.01
N ARG A 299 17.12 -7.31 -12.49
CA ARG A 299 17.20 -7.90 -13.83
C ARG A 299 16.29 -9.10 -14.01
N ASP A 300 16.17 -9.97 -13.01
CA ASP A 300 15.24 -11.11 -13.06
C ASP A 300 13.79 -10.62 -13.19
N MET A 301 13.43 -9.60 -12.40
CA MET A 301 12.11 -8.97 -12.46
C MET A 301 11.82 -8.38 -13.84
N ARG A 302 12.78 -7.64 -14.43
CA ARG A 302 12.65 -7.11 -15.80
C ARG A 302 12.54 -8.23 -16.84
N THR A 303 13.29 -9.32 -16.65
CA THR A 303 13.32 -10.45 -17.60
C THR A 303 11.94 -11.11 -17.74
N GLU A 304 11.23 -11.34 -16.63
CA GLU A 304 9.86 -11.89 -16.66
C GLU A 304 8.89 -10.98 -17.45
N ILE A 305 8.99 -9.67 -17.23
CA ILE A 305 8.17 -8.67 -17.93
C ILE A 305 8.55 -8.61 -19.42
N ASN A 306 9.83 -8.46 -19.73
CA ASN A 306 10.34 -8.39 -21.11
C ASN A 306 9.90 -9.62 -21.91
N ARG A 307 9.99 -10.82 -21.33
CA ARG A 307 9.52 -12.05 -21.99
C ARG A 307 8.04 -11.97 -22.33
N TYR A 308 7.21 -11.46 -21.42
CA TYR A 308 5.78 -11.30 -21.65
C TYR A 308 5.49 -10.28 -22.75
N MET A 309 6.12 -9.10 -22.69
CA MET A 309 5.95 -8.03 -23.70
C MET A 309 6.36 -8.50 -25.10
N ARG A 310 7.51 -9.20 -25.21
CA ARG A 310 8.01 -9.76 -26.48
C ARG A 310 7.16 -10.89 -27.03
N THR A 311 6.68 -11.80 -26.17
CA THR A 311 6.07 -13.06 -26.62
C THR A 311 4.55 -12.95 -26.76
N VAL A 312 3.89 -12.31 -25.80
CA VAL A 312 2.42 -12.23 -25.72
C VAL A 312 1.94 -10.99 -26.44
N PHE A 313 2.45 -9.81 -26.08
CA PHE A 313 2.07 -8.54 -26.73
C PHE A 313 2.75 -8.33 -28.08
N ARG A 314 3.90 -8.97 -28.31
CA ARG A 314 4.72 -8.84 -29.54
C ARG A 314 5.13 -7.39 -29.81
N GLU A 315 5.47 -6.69 -28.75
CA GLU A 315 5.89 -5.29 -28.83
C GLU A 315 7.41 -5.13 -28.87
N GLU A 316 7.84 -4.03 -29.45
CA GLU A 316 9.21 -3.50 -29.35
C GLU A 316 9.27 -2.44 -28.24
N PRO A 317 10.35 -2.38 -27.44
CA PRO A 317 10.49 -1.37 -26.40
C PRO A 317 10.52 0.04 -27.00
N LEU A 318 9.94 1.01 -26.28
CA LEU A 318 10.02 2.44 -26.62
C LEU A 318 11.46 2.96 -26.59
N ASP A 319 12.25 2.42 -25.67
CA ASP A 319 13.68 2.65 -25.57
C ASP A 319 14.41 1.30 -25.41
N PRO A 320 15.00 0.76 -26.49
CA PRO A 320 15.73 -0.50 -26.45
C PRO A 320 16.93 -0.50 -25.50
N THR A 321 17.46 0.67 -25.14
CA THR A 321 18.60 0.77 -24.21
C THR A 321 18.21 0.46 -22.76
N LEU A 322 16.92 0.51 -22.44
CA LEU A 322 16.37 0.19 -21.12
C LEU A 322 15.93 -1.28 -21.00
N GLU A 323 15.91 -2.04 -22.08
CA GLU A 323 15.43 -3.43 -22.05
C GLU A 323 16.39 -4.35 -21.28
N ASP A 324 17.69 -4.24 -21.53
CA ASP A 324 18.75 -4.98 -20.82
C ASP A 324 19.97 -4.07 -20.59
N PHE A 325 20.28 -3.84 -19.32
CA PHE A 325 21.40 -3.01 -18.87
C PHE A 325 21.99 -3.59 -17.58
N ASP A 326 23.27 -3.29 -17.33
CA ASP A 326 23.97 -3.77 -16.14
C ASP A 326 23.61 -2.94 -14.91
N ASP A 327 22.92 -3.56 -13.96
CA ASP A 327 22.58 -3.01 -12.65
C ASP A 327 22.95 -3.96 -11.50
N LYS A 328 23.92 -4.86 -11.70
CA LYS A 328 24.34 -5.88 -10.73
C LYS A 328 24.74 -5.33 -9.36
N GLN A 329 25.15 -4.07 -9.31
CA GLN A 329 25.60 -3.44 -8.08
C GLN A 329 24.44 -2.99 -7.18
N ASN A 330 23.18 -3.11 -7.64
CA ASN A 330 21.96 -2.82 -6.87
C ASN A 330 21.90 -1.41 -6.22
N TRP A 331 22.74 -0.46 -6.66
CA TRP A 331 22.72 0.94 -6.21
C TRP A 331 21.55 1.73 -6.76
#